data_AF-A0A349HTU3-F1
#
_entry.id   AF-A0A349HTU3-F1
#
_cell.length_a   1.000
_cell.length_b   1.000
_cell.length_c   1.000
_cell.angle_alpha   90.00
_cell.angle_beta   90.00
_cell.angle_gamma   90.00
#
_symmetry.space_group_name_H-M   'P 1'
#
loop_
_entity.id
_entity.type
_entity.pdbx_description
1 polymer ?
#
loop_
_entity_poly.entity_id
_entity_poly.type
_entity_poly.pdbx_seq_one_letter_code
_entity_poly.pdbx_strand_id
1 'polypeptide(L)'
;MITAFSELNKEPAVEVTVNGMKMDITATPVAGTSIKTIEVLKDGASLKKVNYKSSYSYTANSAGVYTVKVTSSNKDVTTKEVTIE
;
A
#
# COMPACT_ATOMS: atom_id res chain seq x y z
N MET A 1 28.77 18.02 15.32
CA MET A 1 28.36 16.94 14.39
C MET A 1 27.48 16.00 15.19
N ILE A 2 26.16 16.12 15.08
CA ILE A 2 25.22 15.19 15.70
C ILE A 2 24.58 14.44 14.56
N THR A 3 24.95 13.17 14.45
CA THR A 3 24.37 12.21 13.54
C THR A 3 22.89 12.12 13.86
N ALA A 4 22.04 12.64 12.97
CA ALA A 4 20.62 12.36 13.02
C ALA A 4 20.45 10.85 12.96
N PHE A 5 19.83 10.26 13.99
CA PHE A 5 19.30 8.91 13.86
C PHE A 5 18.24 9.01 12.77
N SER A 6 18.57 8.53 11.57
CA SER A 6 17.61 8.32 10.50
C SER A 6 16.41 7.61 11.12
N GLU A 7 15.21 8.18 10.95
CA GLU A 7 13.97 7.46 11.22
C GLU A 7 14.05 6.14 10.46
N LEU A 8 14.39 5.07 11.17
CA LEU A 8 14.46 3.73 10.63
C LEU A 8 13.04 3.41 10.15
N ASN A 9 12.78 3.57 8.85
CA ASN A 9 11.50 3.33 8.15
C ASN A 9 10.59 2.40 8.96
N LYS A 10 9.75 2.98 9.84
CA LYS A 10 8.87 2.22 10.75
C LYS A 10 7.60 1.75 10.06
N GLU A 11 7.51 1.94 8.75
CA GLU A 11 6.30 1.73 7.99
C GLU A 11 6.64 0.97 6.69
N PRO A 12 5.75 0.08 6.22
CA PRO A 12 5.95 -0.57 4.93
C PRO A 12 5.97 0.47 3.79
N ALA A 13 6.90 0.33 2.85
CA ALA A 13 6.90 1.18 1.67
C ALA A 13 5.83 0.69 0.67
N VAL A 14 5.13 1.65 0.03
CA VAL A 14 4.07 1.34 -0.95
C VAL A 14 4.31 2.09 -2.26
N GLU A 15 4.50 1.32 -3.32
CA GLU A 15 4.59 1.79 -4.69
C GLU A 15 3.36 1.37 -5.47
N VAL A 16 2.85 2.27 -6.30
CA VAL A 16 1.69 1.98 -7.15
C VAL A 16 1.96 2.57 -8.52
N THR A 17 1.85 1.73 -9.54
CA THR A 17 1.89 2.14 -10.94
C THR A 17 0.49 2.04 -11.51
N VAL A 18 0.02 3.09 -12.19
CA VAL A 18 -1.29 3.12 -12.84
C VAL A 18 -1.10 3.00 -14.35
N ASN A 19 -1.85 2.09 -14.97
CA ASN A 19 -1.89 1.91 -16.42
C ASN A 19 -3.36 1.81 -16.87
N GLY A 20 -3.94 2.95 -17.24
CA GLY A 20 -5.39 3.09 -17.40
C GLY A 20 -6.12 2.76 -16.09
N MET A 21 -7.13 1.89 -16.16
CA MET A 21 -7.90 1.46 -14.98
C MET A 21 -7.18 0.45 -14.08
N LYS A 22 -5.97 0.02 -14.42
CA LYS A 22 -5.21 -0.99 -13.65
C LYS A 22 -4.20 -0.31 -12.71
N MET A 23 -4.22 -0.72 -11.45
CA MET A 23 -3.22 -0.40 -10.43
C MET A 23 -2.35 -1.62 -10.16
N ASP A 24 -1.05 -1.49 -10.39
CA ASP A 24 -0.05 -2.47 -9.97
C ASP A 24 0.61 -1.98 -8.67
N ILE A 25 0.35 -2.69 -7.57
CA ILE A 25 0.73 -2.33 -6.21
C ILE A 25 1.89 -3.22 -5.76
N THR A 26 2.94 -2.60 -5.24
CA THR A 26 4.08 -3.26 -4.60
C THR A 26 4.25 -2.72 -3.19
N ALA A 27 4.33 -3.62 -2.22
CA ALA A 27 4.50 -3.36 -0.82
C ALA A 27 5.79 -4.00 -0.31
N THR A 28 6.66 -3.19 0.29
CA THR A 28 7.92 -3.65 0.87
C THR A 28 7.80 -3.61 2.38
N PRO A 29 7.94 -4.76 3.08
CA PRO A 29 7.86 -4.78 4.53
C PRO A 29 9.05 -4.09 5.17
N VAL A 30 8.88 -3.65 6.41
CA VAL A 30 10.00 -3.21 7.27
C VAL A 30 10.88 -4.42 7.57
N ALA A 31 12.19 -4.20 7.75
CA ALA A 31 13.14 -5.25 8.09
C ALA A 31 12.66 -6.07 9.32
N GLY A 32 12.72 -7.41 9.21
CA GLY A 32 12.23 -8.31 10.26
C GLY A 32 10.71 -8.50 10.29
N THR A 33 9.96 -7.94 9.33
CA THR A 33 8.50 -8.08 9.22
C THR A 33 8.11 -8.67 7.87
N SER A 34 6.80 -8.92 7.69
CA SER A 34 6.22 -9.36 6.42
C SER A 34 4.92 -8.59 6.16
N ILE A 35 4.53 -8.45 4.90
CA ILE A 35 3.24 -7.85 4.57
C ILE A 35 2.13 -8.80 4.97
N LYS A 36 1.22 -8.34 5.83
CA LYS A 36 0.05 -9.09 6.28
C LYS A 36 -1.11 -8.88 5.32
N THR A 37 -1.40 -7.64 4.94
CA THR A 37 -2.52 -7.33 4.03
C THR A 37 -2.21 -6.18 3.08
N ILE A 38 -2.73 -6.26 1.86
CA ILE A 38 -2.92 -5.13 0.95
C ILE A 38 -4.43 -4.98 0.76
N GLU A 39 -4.96 -3.79 0.99
CA GLU A 39 -6.36 -3.45 0.89
C GLU A 39 -6.54 -2.25 -0.04
N VAL A 40 -7.49 -2.33 -0.97
CA VAL A 40 -7.87 -1.23 -1.86
C VAL A 40 -9.24 -0.73 -1.43
N LEU A 41 -9.32 0.57 -1.16
CA LEU A 41 -10.53 1.26 -0.74
C LEU A 41 -10.91 2.35 -1.74
N LYS A 42 -12.20 2.67 -1.79
CA LYS A 42 -12.74 3.88 -2.43
C LYS A 42 -13.78 4.48 -1.49
N ASP A 43 -13.71 5.79 -1.25
CA ASP A 43 -14.61 6.49 -0.33
C ASP A 43 -14.66 5.86 1.08
N GLY A 44 -13.52 5.32 1.55
CA GLY A 44 -13.42 4.62 2.84
C GLY A 44 -13.99 3.20 2.86
N ALA A 45 -14.66 2.74 1.79
CA ALA A 45 -15.17 1.38 1.67
C ALA A 45 -14.10 0.44 1.12
N SER A 46 -13.89 -0.71 1.79
CA SER A 46 -12.99 -1.76 1.30
C SER A 46 -13.59 -2.45 0.07
N LEU A 47 -12.92 -2.31 -1.07
CA LEU A 47 -13.31 -2.95 -2.32
C LEU A 47 -12.66 -4.33 -2.45
N LYS A 48 -11.40 -4.42 -2.02
CA LYS A 48 -10.63 -5.66 -2.09
C LYS A 48 -9.59 -5.72 -1.01
N LYS A 49 -9.41 -6.90 -0.42
CA LYS A 49 -8.35 -7.20 0.51
C LYS A 49 -7.67 -8.51 0.14
N VAL A 50 -6.35 -8.51 0.13
CA VAL A 50 -5.53 -9.71 -0.06
C VAL A 50 -4.60 -9.88 1.13
N ASN A 51 -4.38 -11.13 1.54
CA ASN A 51 -3.56 -11.46 2.69
C ASN A 51 -2.23 -12.07 2.24
N TYR A 52 -1.16 -11.77 2.97
CA TYR A 52 0.18 -12.36 2.82
C TYR A 52 0.75 -12.22 1.39
N LYS A 53 0.59 -11.04 0.79
CA LYS A 53 1.17 -10.68 -0.50
C LYS A 53 1.94 -9.37 -0.39
N SER A 54 3.12 -9.32 -1.00
CA SER A 54 3.91 -8.10 -1.21
C SER A 54 3.60 -7.41 -2.54
N SER A 55 2.81 -8.03 -3.42
CA SER A 55 2.37 -7.42 -4.67
C SER A 55 0.93 -7.81 -5.02
N TYR A 56 0.21 -6.88 -5.63
CA TYR A 56 -1.17 -7.08 -6.05
C TYR A 56 -1.55 -6.17 -7.20
N SER A 57 -2.27 -6.73 -8.20
CA SER A 57 -2.88 -5.94 -9.26
C SER A 57 -4.38 -5.80 -9.01
N TYR A 58 -4.88 -4.58 -9.10
CA TYR A 58 -6.31 -4.27 -9.00
C TYR A 58 -6.76 -3.54 -10.26
N THR A 59 -7.90 -3.93 -10.83
CA THR A 59 -8.54 -3.19 -11.92
C THR A 59 -9.74 -2.46 -11.36
N ALA A 60 -9.70 -1.13 -11.40
CA ALA A 60 -10.80 -0.29 -10.98
C ALA A 60 -12.01 -0.46 -11.90
N ASN A 61 -13.19 -0.28 -11.32
CA ASN A 61 -14.47 -0.28 -12.03
C ASN A 61 -14.86 1.10 -12.54
N SER A 62 -14.25 2.17 -12.03
CA SER A 62 -14.48 3.55 -12.44
C SER A 62 -13.26 4.42 -12.12
N ALA A 63 -13.16 5.56 -12.80
CA ALA A 63 -12.18 6.59 -12.45
C ALA A 63 -12.43 7.16 -11.04
N GLY A 64 -11.42 7.85 -10.52
CA GLY A 64 -11.46 8.56 -9.24
C GLY A 64 -10.33 8.16 -8.29
N VAL A 65 -10.47 8.58 -7.03
CA VAL A 65 -9.45 8.38 -6.00
C VAL A 65 -9.67 7.05 -5.28
N TYR A 66 -8.60 6.27 -5.17
CA TYR A 66 -8.53 5.02 -4.44
C TYR A 66 -7.47 5.13 -3.34
N THR A 67 -7.68 4.45 -2.22
CA THR A 67 -6.68 4.34 -1.16
C THR A 67 -6.14 2.93 -1.12
N VAL A 68 -4.83 2.77 -1.24
CA VAL A 68 -4.13 1.51 -0.97
C VAL A 68 -3.67 1.53 0.47
N LYS A 69 -4.21 0.63 1.28
CA LYS A 69 -3.81 0.41 2.67
C LYS A 69 -3.02 -0.88 2.80
N VAL A 70 -1.78 -0.76 3.24
CA VAL A 70 -0.89 -1.89 3.49
C VAL A 70 -0.72 -2.05 4.98
N THR A 71 -0.77 -3.29 5.48
CA THR A 71 -0.55 -3.61 6.89
C THR A 71 0.51 -4.69 7.00
N SER A 72 1.52 -4.44 7.82
CA SER A 72 2.59 -5.39 8.13
C SER A 72 2.20 -6.35 9.25
N SER A 73 2.96 -7.42 9.43
CA SER A 73 2.74 -8.44 10.46
C SER A 73 2.85 -7.91 11.89
N ASN A 74 3.66 -6.86 12.09
CA ASN A 74 3.80 -6.10 13.34
C ASN A 74 2.70 -5.03 13.54
N LYS A 75 1.71 -4.96 12.64
CA LYS A 75 0.56 -4.04 12.65
C LYS A 75 0.86 -2.60 12.23
N ASP A 76 2.06 -2.31 11.71
CA ASP A 76 2.31 -1.01 11.08
C ASP A 76 1.45 -0.88 9.82
N VAL A 77 0.94 0.32 9.58
CA VAL A 77 0.00 0.61 8.49
C VAL A 77 0.51 1.79 7.68
N THR A 78 0.49 1.63 6.36
CA THR A 78 0.75 2.72 5.42
C THR A 78 -0.43 2.83 4.46
N THR A 79 -0.84 4.07 4.19
CA THR A 79 -1.88 4.37 3.21
C THR A 79 -1.31 5.21 2.09
N LYS A 80 -1.74 4.95 0.86
CA LYS A 80 -1.37 5.74 -0.32
C LYS A 80 -2.61 6.02 -1.15
N GLU A 81 -2.87 7.30 -1.41
CA GLU A 81 -3.92 7.71 -2.35
C GLU A 81 -3.41 7.62 -3.78
N VAL A 82 -4.28 7.15 -4.67
CA VAL A 82 -3.99 6.94 -6.08
C VAL A 82 -5.19 7.39 -6.89
N THR A 83 -4.97 8.29 -7.84
CA THR A 83 -5.99 8.75 -8.77
C THR A 83 -5.92 7.92 -10.05
N ILE A 84 -7.08 7.41 -10.49
CA ILE A 84 -7.26 6.79 -11.79
C ILE A 84 -8.10 7.75 -12.64
N GLU A 85 -7.63 8.02 -13.86
CA GLU A 85 -8.29 8.89 -14.85
C GLU A 85 -8.91 8.08 -15.99
#